data_AF-A0A3M4ABC0-F1
#
_entry.id   AF-A0A3M4ABC0-F1
#
_cell.length_a   1.000
_cell.length_b   1.000
_cell.length_c   1.000
_cell.angle_alpha   90.00
_cell.angle_beta   90.00
_cell.angle_gamma   90.00
#
_symmetry.space_group_name_H-M   'P 1'
#
loop_
_entity.id
_entity.type
_entity.pdbx_description
1 polymer ?
#
loop_
_entity_poly.entity_id
_entity_poly.type
_entity_poly.pdbx_seq_one_letter_code
_entity_poly.pdbx_strand_id
1 'polypeptide(L)'
;MDAIRAVGGLDVYRLVHDTFHHHLAGEVELFPELTGLVHISGVEDAQAPLNSIRDGHRVLVGEADILGNAAQIERLLDSGYTGHLSFEPFAESVHALEDIPQAISASMAHLSQAVSQRH
;
A
#
# COMPACT_ATOMS: atom_id res chain seq x y z
N MET A 1 -9.53 -11.47 11.60
CA MET A 1 -8.65 -12.68 11.56
C MET A 1 -9.34 -13.95 11.97
N ASP A 2 -10.39 -13.86 12.79
CA ASP A 2 -11.05 -15.01 13.38
C ASP A 2 -11.65 -15.97 12.35
N ALA A 3 -12.09 -15.49 11.18
CA ALA A 3 -12.60 -16.35 10.11
C ALA A 3 -11.54 -17.32 9.56
N ILE A 4 -10.31 -16.85 9.27
CA ILE A 4 -9.23 -17.71 8.75
C ILE A 4 -8.83 -18.76 9.81
N ARG A 5 -8.75 -18.33 11.08
CA ARG A 5 -8.44 -19.23 12.20
C ARG A 5 -9.56 -20.25 12.42
N ALA A 6 -10.82 -19.83 12.35
CA ALA A 6 -11.99 -20.66 12.60
C ALA A 6 -12.14 -21.81 11.58
N VAL A 7 -11.71 -21.59 10.33
CA VAL A 7 -11.71 -22.64 9.30
C VAL A 7 -10.42 -23.48 9.30
N GLY A 8 -9.50 -23.22 10.23
CA GLY A 8 -8.21 -23.91 10.32
C GLY A 8 -7.26 -23.62 9.15
N GLY A 9 -7.52 -22.59 8.35
CA GLY A 9 -6.83 -22.35 7.07
C GLY A 9 -5.55 -21.53 7.16
N LEU A 10 -4.90 -21.47 8.32
CA LEU A 10 -3.67 -20.68 8.53
C LEU A 10 -2.46 -21.23 7.76
N ASP A 11 -2.54 -22.44 7.22
CA ASP A 11 -1.54 -23.04 6.35
C ASP A 11 -1.73 -22.68 4.87
N VAL A 12 -2.94 -22.28 4.46
CA VAL A 12 -3.30 -21.99 3.06
C VAL A 12 -3.56 -20.50 2.81
N TYR A 13 -4.29 -19.83 3.71
CA TYR A 13 -4.71 -18.45 3.51
C TYR A 13 -3.74 -17.44 4.12
N ARG A 14 -3.58 -16.33 3.43
CA ARG A 14 -2.86 -15.13 3.89
C ARG A 14 -3.69 -13.89 3.58
N LEU A 15 -3.39 -12.81 4.27
CA LEU A 15 -4.00 -11.51 4.01
C LEU A 15 -3.27 -10.78 2.91
N VAL A 16 -4.03 -9.98 2.17
CA VAL A 16 -3.49 -8.87 1.39
C VAL A 16 -3.67 -7.60 2.22
N HIS A 17 -2.58 -6.94 2.55
CA HIS A 17 -2.63 -5.60 3.13
C HIS A 17 -2.61 -4.60 1.98
N ASP A 18 -3.74 -3.97 1.70
CA ASP A 18 -3.84 -2.92 0.69
C ASP A 18 -3.76 -1.56 1.39
N THR A 19 -2.76 -0.74 1.06
CA THR A 19 -2.53 0.55 1.74
C THR A 19 -3.65 1.55 1.52
N PHE A 20 -4.34 1.48 0.38
CA PHE A 20 -5.49 2.31 0.05
C PHE A 20 -6.70 1.90 0.88
N HIS A 21 -7.05 0.62 0.89
CA HIS A 21 -8.19 0.14 1.67
C HIS A 21 -7.97 0.27 3.17
N HIS A 22 -6.74 0.03 3.65
CA HIS A 22 -6.38 0.22 5.06
C HIS A 22 -6.58 1.68 5.49
N HIS A 23 -6.11 2.64 4.67
CA HIS A 23 -6.30 4.07 4.92
C HIS A 23 -7.80 4.45 4.93
N LEU A 24 -8.57 4.05 3.92
CA LEU A 24 -10.00 4.40 3.84
C LEU A 24 -10.84 3.81 4.97
N ALA A 25 -10.46 2.64 5.48
CA ALA A 25 -11.12 2.03 6.62
C ALA A 25 -10.80 2.75 7.95
N GLY A 26 -9.78 3.62 7.98
CA GLY A 26 -9.31 4.27 9.21
C GLY A 26 -8.72 3.27 10.22
N GLU A 27 -8.29 2.11 9.73
CA GLU A 27 -7.76 1.04 10.57
C GLU A 27 -6.37 1.40 11.07
N VAL A 28 -6.06 0.95 12.29
CA VAL A 28 -4.73 1.15 12.90
C VAL A 28 -3.99 -0.16 13.10
N GLU A 29 -4.71 -1.28 13.16
CA GLU A 29 -4.13 -2.59 13.45
C GLU A 29 -3.47 -3.20 12.21
N LEU A 30 -2.30 -3.81 12.41
CA LEU A 30 -1.53 -4.49 11.37
C LEU A 30 -1.34 -5.96 11.76
N PHE A 31 -1.32 -6.83 10.76
CA PHE A 31 -1.21 -8.29 10.96
C PHE A 31 -0.04 -8.89 10.18
N PRO A 32 1.21 -8.43 10.43
CA PRO A 32 2.38 -8.74 9.60
C PRO A 32 2.63 -10.25 9.43
N GLU A 33 2.42 -11.05 10.47
CA GLU A 33 2.60 -12.51 10.43
C GLU A 33 1.56 -13.24 9.56
N LEU A 34 0.39 -12.63 9.36
CA LEU A 34 -0.71 -13.18 8.55
C LEU A 34 -0.73 -12.58 7.13
N THR A 35 -0.05 -11.46 6.91
CA THR A 35 0.08 -10.81 5.61
C THR A 35 1.01 -11.62 4.70
N GLY A 36 0.49 -12.00 3.53
CA GLY A 36 1.26 -12.69 2.50
C GLY A 36 1.72 -11.77 1.37
N LEU A 37 1.01 -10.64 1.18
CA LEU A 37 1.30 -9.66 0.15
C LEU A 37 0.82 -8.27 0.61
N VAL A 38 1.56 -7.23 0.24
CA VAL A 38 1.13 -5.84 0.42
C VAL A 38 0.89 -5.23 -0.95
N HIS A 39 -0.29 -4.68 -1.17
CA HIS A 39 -0.60 -3.85 -2.34
C HIS A 39 -0.37 -2.38 -2.01
N ILE A 40 0.35 -1.69 -2.89
CA ILE A 40 0.72 -0.28 -2.72
C ILE A 40 0.22 0.54 -3.91
N SER A 41 -0.36 1.69 -3.60
CA SER A 41 -0.74 2.73 -4.56
C SER A 41 -0.76 4.06 -3.82
N GLY A 42 -0.51 5.16 -4.53
CA GLY A 42 -0.64 6.51 -3.98
C GLY A 42 -2.01 7.12 -4.26
N VAL A 43 -2.36 8.15 -3.50
CA VAL A 43 -3.41 9.12 -3.87
C VAL A 43 -2.84 10.51 -3.60
N GLU A 44 -2.94 11.42 -4.56
CA GLU A 44 -2.39 12.79 -4.44
C GLU A 44 -3.48 13.87 -4.44
N ASP A 45 -4.76 13.51 -4.49
CA ASP A 45 -5.87 14.46 -4.40
C ASP A 45 -6.16 14.84 -2.94
N ALA A 46 -5.35 15.76 -2.42
CA ALA A 46 -5.41 16.20 -1.03
C ALA A 46 -6.70 16.96 -0.65
N GLN A 47 -7.51 17.36 -1.63
CA GLN A 47 -8.77 18.10 -1.38
C GLN A 47 -10.01 17.21 -1.51
N ALA A 48 -9.88 16.00 -2.04
CA ALA A 48 -10.97 15.05 -2.11
C ALA A 48 -11.40 14.58 -0.70
N PRO A 49 -12.69 14.67 -0.35
CA PRO A 49 -13.22 13.99 0.83
C PRO A 49 -12.85 12.50 0.81
N LEU A 50 -12.42 11.93 1.94
CA LEU A 50 -12.03 10.51 2.01
C LEU A 50 -13.08 9.56 1.41
N ASN A 51 -14.36 9.86 1.64
CA ASN A 51 -15.47 9.06 1.13
C ASN A 51 -15.74 9.21 -0.38
N SER A 52 -15.07 10.12 -1.08
CA SER A 52 -15.15 10.27 -2.55
C SER A 52 -13.96 9.62 -3.27
N ILE A 53 -12.90 9.24 -2.55
CA ILE A 53 -11.76 8.55 -3.14
C ILE A 53 -12.20 7.14 -3.57
N ARG A 54 -11.84 6.77 -4.79
CA ARG A 54 -12.18 5.50 -5.47
C ARG A 54 -10.95 4.95 -6.17
N ASP A 55 -11.01 3.71 -6.65
CA ASP A 55 -9.89 3.07 -7.33
C ASP A 55 -9.28 3.91 -8.46
N GLY A 56 -10.09 4.63 -9.24
CA GLY A 56 -9.58 5.52 -10.30
C GLY A 56 -8.65 6.66 -9.83
N HIS A 57 -8.55 6.92 -8.53
CA HIS A 57 -7.61 7.89 -7.93
C HIS A 57 -6.27 7.25 -7.54
N ARG A 58 -6.15 5.92 -7.61
CA ARG A 58 -4.96 5.16 -7.20
C ARG A 58 -3.86 5.33 -8.24
N VAL A 59 -2.89 6.21 -7.94
CA VAL A 59 -1.71 6.51 -8.75
C VAL A 59 -0.48 5.74 -8.23
N LEU A 60 0.71 5.99 -8.80
CA LEU A 60 1.97 5.58 -8.18
C LEU A 60 2.25 6.44 -6.94
N VAL A 61 3.04 5.92 -6.00
CA VAL A 61 3.36 6.66 -4.76
C VAL A 61 4.37 7.76 -5.06
N GLY A 62 4.03 9.00 -4.71
CA GLY A 62 4.87 10.18 -4.85
C GLY A 62 4.87 11.05 -3.59
N GLU A 63 5.54 12.19 -3.66
CA GLU A 63 5.70 13.11 -2.51
C GLU A 63 4.38 13.66 -1.96
N ALA A 64 3.34 13.73 -2.80
CA ALA A 64 2.02 14.22 -2.41
C ALA A 64 1.09 13.09 -1.91
N ASP A 65 1.61 11.89 -1.66
CA ASP A 65 0.82 10.76 -1.15
C ASP A 65 0.13 11.10 0.17
N ILE A 66 -1.21 11.04 0.16
CA ILE A 66 -2.02 11.27 1.36
C ILE A 66 -2.32 9.98 2.13
N LEU A 67 -2.04 8.81 1.55
CA LEU A 67 -2.37 7.53 2.18
C LEU A 67 -1.39 7.13 3.29
N GLY A 68 -0.22 7.76 3.33
CA GLY A 68 0.83 7.46 4.29
C GLY A 68 1.52 6.13 4.00
N ASN A 69 1.75 5.81 2.71
CA ASN A 69 2.35 4.54 2.30
C ASN A 69 3.68 4.25 3.01
N ALA A 70 4.57 5.25 3.12
CA ALA A 70 5.86 5.09 3.81
C ALA A 70 5.66 4.64 5.27
N ALA A 71 4.83 5.34 6.04
CA ALA A 71 4.55 5.01 7.43
C ALA A 71 3.85 3.65 7.59
N GLN A 72 2.94 3.29 6.67
CA GLN A 72 2.31 1.96 6.69
C GLN A 72 3.35 0.85 6.44
N ILE A 73 4.22 1.02 5.44
CA ILE A 73 5.27 0.05 5.10
C ILE A 73 6.29 -0.07 6.23
N GLU A 74 6.75 1.04 6.79
CA GLU A 74 7.65 1.07 7.95
C GLU A 74 7.09 0.24 9.10
N ARG A 75 5.85 0.52 9.51
CA ARG A 75 5.20 -0.21 10.60
C ARG A 75 5.07 -1.70 10.30
N LEU A 76 4.77 -2.09 9.06
CA LEU A 76 4.72 -3.50 8.65
C LEU A 76 6.10 -4.16 8.77
N LEU A 77 7.14 -3.53 8.25
CA LEU A 77 8.52 -4.04 8.28
C LEU A 77 9.03 -4.15 9.74
N ASP A 78 8.83 -3.10 10.54
CA ASP A 78 9.22 -3.06 11.96
C ASP A 78 8.47 -4.12 12.79
N SER A 79 7.25 -4.46 12.38
CA SER A 79 6.45 -5.51 13.02
C SER A 79 6.75 -6.90 12.46
N GLY A 80 7.77 -7.05 11.62
CA GLY A 80 8.30 -8.35 11.16
C GLY A 80 7.79 -8.84 9.81
N TYR A 81 7.10 -8.01 9.02
CA TYR A 81 6.74 -8.37 7.64
C TYR A 81 8.00 -8.44 6.77
N THR A 82 8.19 -9.56 6.07
CA THR A 82 9.33 -9.78 5.16
C THR A 82 8.89 -10.21 3.75
N GLY A 83 7.60 -10.04 3.44
CA GLY A 83 7.03 -10.44 2.15
C GLY A 83 7.19 -9.38 1.06
N HIS A 84 6.47 -9.57 -0.04
CA HIS A 84 6.54 -8.69 -1.21
C HIS A 84 5.69 -7.42 -1.04
N LEU A 85 6.18 -6.31 -1.61
CA LEU A 85 5.43 -5.08 -1.85
C LEU A 85 5.10 -5.04 -3.36
N SER A 86 3.83 -4.90 -3.72
CA SER A 86 3.37 -4.95 -5.11
C SER A 86 2.56 -3.70 -5.46
N PHE A 87 2.93 -3.02 -6.54
CA PHE A 87 2.22 -1.83 -7.00
C PHE A 87 0.88 -2.20 -7.65
N GLU A 88 -0.19 -1.54 -7.22
CA GLU A 88 -1.56 -1.72 -7.72
C GLU A 88 -2.26 -0.36 -8.01
N PRO A 89 -1.71 0.48 -8.90
CA PRO A 89 -2.40 1.68 -9.37
C PRO A 89 -3.53 1.33 -10.35
N PHE A 90 -4.58 2.15 -10.37
CA PHE A 90 -5.74 2.01 -11.28
C PHE A 90 -6.03 3.28 -12.08
N ALA A 91 -5.38 4.40 -11.74
CA ALA A 91 -5.61 5.68 -12.40
C ALA A 91 -5.24 5.62 -13.89
N GLU A 92 -6.11 6.16 -14.73
CA GLU A 92 -5.89 6.26 -16.18
C GLU A 92 -4.58 7.02 -16.49
N SER A 93 -4.25 8.02 -15.67
CA SER A 93 -2.99 8.79 -15.80
C SER A 93 -1.75 7.91 -15.68
N VAL A 94 -1.77 6.84 -14.88
CA VAL A 94 -0.66 5.88 -14.77
C VAL A 94 -0.62 4.96 -15.98
N HIS A 95 -1.79 4.47 -16.42
CA HIS A 95 -1.88 3.57 -17.58
C HIS A 95 -1.52 4.28 -18.90
N ALA A 96 -1.68 5.60 -18.96
CA ALA A 96 -1.35 6.43 -20.12
C ALA A 96 0.14 6.85 -20.17
N LEU A 97 0.96 6.49 -19.18
CA LEU A 97 2.39 6.82 -19.19
C LEU A 97 3.12 6.11 -20.34
N GLU A 98 3.91 6.87 -21.09
CA GLU A 98 4.75 6.30 -22.16
C GLU A 98 5.91 5.47 -21.61
N ASP A 99 6.47 5.87 -20.46
CA ASP A 99 7.60 5.19 -19.79
C ASP A 99 7.22 4.73 -18.37
N ILE A 100 6.35 3.71 -18.31
CA ILE A 100 5.95 3.05 -17.06
C ILE A 100 7.17 2.51 -16.27
N PRO A 101 8.16 1.84 -16.89
CA PRO A 101 9.32 1.33 -16.14
C PRO A 101 10.07 2.42 -15.38
N GLN A 102 10.30 3.58 -15.99
CA GLN A 102 10.94 4.70 -15.31
C GLN A 102 10.06 5.27 -14.19
N ALA A 103 8.75 5.43 -14.44
CA ALA A 103 7.83 5.93 -13.43
C ALA A 103 7.75 5.03 -12.19
N ILE A 104 7.65 3.70 -12.38
CA ILE A 104 7.67 2.73 -11.28
C ILE A 104 9.01 2.79 -10.53
N SER A 105 10.13 2.86 -11.26
CA SER A 105 11.47 2.95 -10.64
C SER A 105 11.62 4.20 -9.78
N ALA A 106 11.10 5.34 -10.23
CA ALA A 106 11.09 6.58 -9.45
C ALA A 106 10.24 6.45 -8.18
N SER A 107 9.05 5.85 -8.28
CA SER A 107 8.19 5.60 -7.12
C SER A 107 8.83 4.63 -6.11
N MET A 108 9.48 3.57 -6.58
CA MET A 108 10.26 2.66 -5.74
C MET A 108 11.42 3.36 -5.03
N ALA A 109 12.15 4.24 -5.74
CA ALA A 109 13.24 5.01 -5.15
C ALA A 109 12.73 5.98 -4.08
N HIS A 110 11.63 6.68 -4.35
CA HIS A 110 10.97 7.57 -3.39
C HIS A 110 10.57 6.82 -2.11
N LEU A 111 9.86 5.70 -2.24
CA LEU A 111 9.47 4.86 -1.10
C LEU A 111 10.69 4.32 -0.33
N SER A 112 11.70 3.81 -1.05
CA SER A 112 12.91 3.28 -0.41
C SER A 112 13.64 4.35 0.38
N GLN A 113 13.71 5.58 -0.15
CA GLN A 113 14.31 6.71 0.53
C GLN A 113 13.49 7.11 1.76
N ALA A 114 12.17 7.26 1.64
CA ALA A 114 11.30 7.62 2.75
C ALA A 114 11.42 6.63 3.91
N VAL A 115 11.34 5.33 3.62
CA VAL A 115 11.46 4.25 4.61
C VAL A 115 12.87 4.15 5.21
N SER A 116 13.92 4.50 4.44
CA SER A 116 15.31 4.42 4.92
C SER A 116 15.78 5.63 5.72
N GLN A 117 15.09 6.77 5.66
CA GLN A 117 15.41 8.00 6.41
C GLN A 117 15.01 7.90 7.90
N ARG A 118 15.44 6.81 8.54
CA ARG A 118 15.28 6.54 9.98
C ARG A 118 15.94 7.68 10.77
N HIS A 119 15.19 8.27 11.70
CA HIS A 119 15.70 9.16 12.74
C HIS A 119 16.09 8.37 13.99
#